data_AF-U6RL60-F1
#
_entry.id   AF-U6RL60-F1
#
_cell.length_a   1.000
_cell.length_b   1.000
_cell.length_c   1.000
_cell.angle_alpha   90.00
_cell.angle_beta   90.00
_cell.angle_gamma   90.00
#
_symmetry.space_group_name_H-M   'P 1'
#
loop_
_entity.id
_entity.type
_entity.pdbx_description
1 polymer ?
#
loop_
_entity_poly.entity_id
_entity_poly.type
_entity_poly.pdbx_seq_one_letter_code
_entity_poly.pdbx_strand_id
1 'polypeptide(L)' 'MILLCKKGAMGEDFKTYQASLARFIFERNTLIHIVNGEYKQLKYSTIKTYISQIWNEEE' A
#
# COMPACT_ATOMS: atom_id res chain seq x y z
N MET A 1 13.15 -10.44 -6.67
CA MET A 1 12.32 -10.47 -5.45
C MET A 1 13.06 -9.70 -4.37
N ILE A 2 12.56 -8.54 -3.95
CA ILE A 2 13.19 -7.75 -2.89
C ILE A 2 12.54 -8.19 -1.57
N LEU A 3 13.28 -8.86 -0.70
CA LEU A 3 12.86 -9.10 0.68
C LEU A 3 13.32 -7.93 1.55
N LEU A 4 12.35 -7.16 2.05
CA LEU A 4 12.56 -6.12 3.04
C LEU A 4 12.33 -6.73 4.43
N CYS A 5 13.40 -6.95 5.20
CA CYS A 5 13.31 -7.38 6.59
C CYS A 5 14.13 -6.46 7.50
N LYS A 6 13.61 -6.11 8.69
CA LYS A 6 14.39 -5.46 9.75
C LYS A 6 14.24 -6.20 11.08
N LYS A 7 15.35 -6.22 11.82
CA LYS A 7 15.59 -6.93 13.08
C LYS A 7 15.02 -6.14 14.27
N GLY A 8 14.04 -6.73 14.97
CA GLY A 8 13.57 -6.35 16.31
C GLY A 8 12.44 -5.31 16.37
N ALA A 9 11.41 -5.59 17.20
CA ALA A 9 10.20 -4.82 17.51
C ALA A 9 9.01 -4.93 16.51
N MET A 10 8.39 -6.11 16.46
CA MET A 10 7.35 -6.51 15.48
C MET A 10 5.95 -5.86 15.65
N GLY A 11 5.72 -4.89 16.54
CA GLY A 11 4.38 -4.36 16.83
C GLY A 11 4.04 -3.01 16.20
N GLU A 12 4.84 -1.99 16.49
CA GLU A 12 4.51 -0.59 16.17
C GLU A 12 4.99 -0.16 14.76
N ASP A 13 6.08 -0.73 14.28
CA ASP A 13 6.67 -0.39 12.98
C ASP A 13 5.86 -0.95 11.79
N PHE A 14 5.09 -2.02 12.00
CA PHE A 14 4.38 -2.72 10.91
C PHE A 14 3.26 -1.88 10.28
N LYS A 15 2.46 -1.21 11.12
CA LYS A 15 1.42 -0.27 10.67
C LYS A 15 2.04 0.97 10.02
N THR A 16 3.22 1.39 10.50
CA THR A 16 3.98 2.52 9.94
C THR A 16 4.49 2.21 8.53
N TYR A 17 4.93 0.98 8.25
CA TYR A 17 5.36 0.58 6.90
C TYR A 17 4.20 0.50 5.90
N GLN A 18 3.07 -0.12 6.28
CA GLN A 18 1.88 -0.18 5.42
C GLN A 18 1.37 1.23 5.10
N ALA A 19 1.32 2.12 6.09
CA ALA A 19 0.93 3.51 5.89
C ALA A 19 1.92 4.28 5.01
N SER A 20 3.22 4.09 5.20
CA SER A 20 4.27 4.74 4.39
C SER A 20 4.21 4.27 2.93
N LEU A 21 3.99 2.98 2.69
CA LEU A 21 3.82 2.44 1.34
C LEU A 21 2.56 2.96 0.66
N ALA A 22 1.42 2.95 1.36
CA ALA A 22 0.18 3.49 0.82
C ALA A 22 0.34 4.97 0.46
N ARG A 23 1.06 5.73 1.29
CA ARG A 23 1.32 7.16 1.05
C ARG A 23 2.23 7.37 -0.16
N PHE A 24 3.30 6.60 -0.28
CA PHE A 24 4.19 6.65 -1.45
C PHE A 24 3.43 6.38 -2.75
N ILE A 25 2.60 5.34 -2.79
CA ILE A 25 1.80 4.98 -3.97
C ILE A 25 0.82 6.10 -4.33
N PHE A 26 0.18 6.69 -3.32
CA PHE A 26 -0.77 7.79 -3.52
C PHE A 26 -0.07 9.05 -4.03
N GLU A 27 1.02 9.49 -3.40
CA GLU A 27 1.76 10.70 -3.80
C GLU A 27 2.40 10.57 -5.19
N ARG A 28 2.81 9.36 -5.58
CA ARG A 28 3.36 9.10 -6.92
C ARG A 28 2.30 8.82 -7.99
N ASN A 29 1.03 8.72 -7.59
CA ASN A 29 -0.08 8.32 -8.46
C ASN A 29 0.21 7.03 -9.27
N THR A 30 0.85 6.05 -8.62
CA THR A 30 1.33 4.83 -9.28
C THR A 30 0.19 3.88 -9.63
N LEU A 31 -0.91 3.92 -8.88
CA LEU A 31 -2.11 3.11 -9.13
C LEU A 31 -3.26 3.99 -9.60
N ILE A 32 -3.77 3.70 -10.79
CA ILE A 32 -4.89 4.37 -11.44
C ILE A 32 -5.98 3.36 -11.78
N HIS A 33 -7.22 3.83 -11.85
CA HIS A 33 -8.35 3.04 -12.33
C HIS A 33 -9.04 3.75 -13.49
N ILE A 34 -9.72 2.98 -14.33
CA ILE A 34 -10.45 3.50 -15.49
C ILE A 34 -11.92 3.63 -15.12
N VAL A 35 -12.50 4.81 -15.29
CA VAL A 35 -13.93 5.08 -15.13
C VAL A 35 -14.42 5.79 -16.37
N ASN A 36 -15.34 5.17 -17.11
CA ASN A 36 -15.90 5.71 -18.36
C ASN A 36 -14.81 6.15 -19.37
N GLY A 37 -13.71 5.40 -19.46
CA GLY A 37 -12.58 5.69 -20.36
C GLY A 37 -11.57 6.72 -19.82
N GLU A 38 -11.83 7.34 -18.66
CA GLU A 38 -10.90 8.28 -18.03
C GLU A 38 -10.01 7.57 -16.99
N TYR A 39 -8.72 7.89 -17.00
CA TYR A 39 -7.79 7.46 -15.96
C TYR A 39 -7.94 8.35 -14.72
N LYS A 40 -8.30 7.72 -13.60
CA LYS A 40 -8.48 8.41 -12.31
C LYS A 40 -7.53 7.83 -11.27
N GLN A 41 -7.03 8.70 -10.41
CA GLN A 41 -6.25 8.29 -9.26
C GLN A 41 -7.11 7.51 -8.28
N LEU A 42 -6.56 6.42 -7.72
CA LEU A 42 -7.21 5.72 -6.62
C LEU A 42 -7.24 6.57 -5.35
N LYS A 43 -8.35 6.49 -4.62
CA LYS A 43 -8.45 7.10 -3.29
C LYS A 43 -7.42 6.48 -2.36
N TYR A 44 -6.80 7.30 -1.51
CA TYR A 44 -5.83 6.85 -0.51
C TYR A 44 -6.36 5.72 0.38
N SER A 45 -7.63 5.79 0.79
CA SER A 45 -8.27 4.73 1.59
C SER A 45 -8.31 3.39 0.86
N THR A 46 -8.61 3.40 -0.44
CA THR A 46 -8.62 2.19 -1.28
C THR A 46 -7.22 1.59 -1.39
N ILE A 47 -6.20 2.42 -1.62
CA ILE A 47 -4.79 1.98 -1.65
C ILE A 47 -4.40 1.37 -0.31
N LYS A 48 -4.77 2.00 0.81
CA LYS A 48 -4.49 1.49 2.16
C LYS A 48 -5.14 0.12 2.39
N THR A 49 -6.42 -0.04 2.04
CA THR A 49 -7.12 -1.33 2.13
C THR A 49 -6.43 -2.40 1.30
N TYR A 50 -6.07 -2.09 0.05
CA TYR A 50 -5.40 -3.03 -0.85
C TYR A 50 -4.04 -3.50 -0.33
N ILE A 51 -3.21 -2.56 0.16
CA ILE A 51 -1.93 -2.88 0.80
C ILE A 51 -2.15 -3.76 2.03
N SER A 52 -3.13 -3.45 2.88
CA SER A 52 -3.43 -4.30 4.04
C SER A 52 -3.92 -5.69 3.65
N GLN A 53 -4.68 -5.84 2.55
CA GLN A 53 -5.14 -7.15 2.07
C GLN A 53 -3.97 -8.01 1.60
N ILE A 54 -3.13 -7.51 0.67
CA ILE A 54 -1.95 -8.25 0.17
C ILE A 54 -1.04 -8.67 1.32
N TRP A 55 -0.82 -7.76 2.28
CA TRP A 55 0.09 -8.03 3.39
C TRP A 55 -0.45 -9.09 4.37
N ASN A 56 -1.77 -9.28 4.41
CA ASN A 56 -2.42 -10.31 5.24
C ASN A 56 -2.72 -11.59 4.45
N GLU A 57 -2.47 -11.63 3.14
CA GLU A 57 -2.67 -12.79 2.27
C GLU A 57 -1.47 -13.78 2.31
N GLU A 58 -0.44 -13.55 3.15
CA GLU A 58 0.56 -14.58 3.47
C GLU A 58 -0.02 -15.61 4.48
N GLU A 59 -0.94 -16.46 4.00
CA GLU A 59 -1.32 -17.74 4.64
C GLU A 59 -1.29 -18.89 3.62
#